data_AF-A0A353Y5Q3-F1
#
_entry.id   AF-A0A353Y5Q3-F1
#
_cell.length_a   1.000
_cell.length_b   1.000
_cell.length_c   1.000
_cell.angle_alpha   90.00
_cell.angle_beta   90.00
_cell.angle_gamma   90.00
#
_symmetry.space_group_name_H-M   'P 1'
#
loop_
_entity.id
_entity.type
_entity.pdbx_description
1 polymer ?
#
loop_
_entity_poly.entity_id
_entity_poly.type
_entity_poly.pdbx_seq_one_letter_code
_entity_poly.pdbx_strand_id
1 'polypeptide(L)'
;MTELRNVEADLHRFRARVLAISLLVLGCFLVLFFRLVYLQVVRHDDLEAQAEINRTTIVPLVPTRGLILDRNGIPLATNYSAYTLE
;
A
#
# COMPACT_ATOMS: atom_id res chain seq x y z
N MET A 1 37.74 -13.35 -48.39
CA MET A 1 36.59 -12.48 -48.67
C MET A 1 36.48 -11.49 -47.53
N THR A 2 36.98 -10.27 -47.73
CA THR A 2 36.89 -9.19 -46.75
C THR A 2 35.49 -8.61 -46.81
N GLU A 3 34.65 -8.92 -45.83
CA GLU A 3 33.35 -8.26 -45.68
C GLU A 3 33.56 -6.76 -45.49
N LEU A 4 33.05 -5.95 -46.42
CA LEU A 4 32.97 -4.50 -46.27
C LEU A 4 31.86 -4.19 -45.27
N ARG A 5 32.19 -4.24 -43.97
CA ARG A 5 31.27 -3.91 -42.88
C ARG A 5 30.92 -2.42 -42.94
N ASN A 6 29.67 -2.09 -43.22
CA ASN A 6 29.18 -0.71 -43.24
C ASN A 6 28.92 -0.21 -41.82
N VAL A 7 29.98 0.26 -41.17
CA VAL A 7 29.99 0.73 -39.77
C VAL A 7 28.96 1.83 -39.52
N GLU A 8 28.71 2.69 -40.51
CA GLU A 8 27.76 3.80 -40.38
C GLU A 8 26.31 3.31 -40.31
N ALA A 9 25.94 2.37 -41.17
CA ALA A 9 24.61 1.74 -41.14
C ALA A 9 24.35 0.99 -39.82
N ASP A 10 25.37 0.35 -39.25
CA ASP A 10 25.26 -0.36 -37.99
C ASP A 10 25.12 0.59 -36.79
N LEU A 11 25.85 1.71 -36.80
CA LEU A 11 25.74 2.76 -35.78
C LEU A 11 24.36 3.43 -35.81
N HIS A 12 23.81 3.72 -36.99
CA HIS A 12 22.47 4.27 -37.13
C HIS A 12 21.39 3.34 -36.58
N ARG A 13 21.47 2.04 -36.90
CA ARG A 13 20.54 1.03 -36.37
C ARG A 13 20.65 0.91 -34.85
N PHE A 14 21.86 0.97 -34.30
CA PHE A 14 22.07 0.95 -32.85
C PHE A 14 21.44 2.18 -32.18
N ARG A 15 21.72 3.40 -32.68
CA ARG A 15 21.15 4.65 -32.14
C ARG A 15 19.62 4.67 -32.21
N ALA A 16 19.03 4.21 -33.32
CA ALA A 16 17.59 4.14 -33.47
C ALA A 16 16.95 3.21 -32.43
N ARG A 17 17.55 2.04 -32.16
CA ARG A 17 17.09 1.12 -31.12
C ARG A 17 17.18 1.73 -29.73
N VAL A 18 18.30 2.39 -29.42
CA VAL A 18 18.48 3.08 -28.13
C VAL A 18 17.42 4.16 -27.95
N LEU A 19 17.19 5.02 -28.95
CA LEU A 19 16.15 6.04 -28.91
C LEU A 19 14.75 5.44 -28.72
N ALA A 20 14.42 4.37 -29.45
CA ALA A 20 13.13 3.69 -29.31
C ALA A 20 12.91 3.17 -27.89
N ILE A 21 13.93 2.52 -27.30
CA ILE A 21 13.87 2.03 -25.91
C ILE A 21 13.77 3.20 -24.92
N SER A 22 14.54 4.26 -25.12
CA SER A 22 14.49 5.45 -24.26
C SER A 22 13.10 6.10 -24.28
N LEU A 23 12.47 6.23 -25.45
CA LEU A 23 11.11 6.76 -25.58
C LEU A 23 10.08 5.84 -24.92
N LEU A 24 10.23 4.53 -25.06
CA LEU A 24 9.36 3.56 -24.39
C LEU A 24 9.45 3.69 -22.87
N VAL A 25 10.68 3.73 -22.32
CA VAL A 25 10.92 3.90 -20.89
C VAL A 25 10.34 5.23 -20.40
N LEU A 26 10.58 6.33 -21.11
CA LEU A 26 10.00 7.63 -20.79
C LEU A 26 8.47 7.58 -20.80
N GLY A 27 7.86 6.91 -21.79
CA GLY A 27 6.43 6.67 -21.86
C GLY A 27 5.89 5.92 -20.63
N CYS A 28 6.58 4.87 -20.19
CA CYS A 28 6.22 4.15 -18.97
C CYS A 28 6.25 5.06 -17.73
N PHE A 29 7.30 5.88 -17.60
CA PHE A 29 7.39 6.85 -16.51
C PHE A 29 6.29 7.91 -16.55
N LEU A 30 5.91 8.38 -17.74
CA LEU A 30 4.79 9.32 -17.89
C LEU A 30 3.47 8.70 -17.43
N VAL A 31 3.20 7.43 -17.77
CA VAL A 31 2.01 6.73 -17.29
C VAL A 31 1.99 6.64 -15.76
N LEU A 32 3.12 6.28 -15.14
CA LEU A 32 3.24 6.23 -13.68
C LEU A 32 3.07 7.63 -13.06
N PHE A 33 3.63 8.66 -13.69
CA PHE A 33 3.50 10.04 -13.25
C PHE A 33 2.03 10.49 -13.27
N PHE A 34 1.31 10.26 -14.37
CA PHE A 34 -0.12 10.56 -14.45
C PHE A 34 -0.94 9.78 -13.42
N ARG A 35 -0.60 8.51 -13.19
CA ARG A 35 -1.24 7.71 -12.13
C ARG A 35 -1.01 8.30 -10.75
N LEU A 36 0.20 8.77 -10.47
CA LEU A 36 0.53 9.44 -9.22
C LEU A 36 -0.25 10.75 -9.07
N VAL A 37 -0.29 11.59 -10.10
CA VAL A 37 -1.08 12.83 -10.10
C VAL A 37 -2.57 12.55 -9.85
N TYR A 38 -3.13 11.50 -10.47
CA TYR A 38 -4.52 11.11 -10.22
C TYR A 38 -4.76 10.74 -8.76
N LEU A 39 -3.86 9.96 -8.15
CA LEU A 39 -3.99 9.59 -6.73
C LEU A 39 -3.81 10.79 -5.80
N GLN A 40 -2.85 11.67 -6.11
CA GLN A 40 -2.44 12.76 -5.23
C GLN A 40 -3.30 14.01 -5.35
N VAL A 41 -3.90 14.26 -6.52
CA VAL A 41 -4.69 15.48 -6.77
C VAL A 41 -6.17 15.16 -6.88
N VAL A 42 -6.55 14.20 -7.73
CA VAL A 42 -7.97 13.90 -7.97
C VAL A 42 -8.57 13.13 -6.81
N ARG A 43 -7.83 12.18 -6.23
CA ARG A 43 -8.29 11.36 -5.10
C ARG A 43 -7.76 11.83 -3.74
N HIS A 44 -7.20 13.03 -3.66
CA HIS A 44 -6.64 13.57 -2.42
C HIS A 44 -7.66 13.52 -1.28
N ASP A 45 -8.79 14.18 -1.48
CA ASP A 45 -9.84 14.37 -0.47
C ASP A 45 -10.43 13.01 -0.03
N ASP A 46 -10.66 12.10 -0.97
CA ASP A 46 -11.15 10.75 -0.68
C ASP A 46 -10.19 9.95 0.20
N LEU A 47 -8.88 10.05 -0.08
CA LEU A 47 -7.83 9.34 0.65
C LEU A 47 -7.58 9.96 2.02
N GLU A 48 -7.68 11.29 2.13
CA GLU A 48 -7.61 12.00 3.40
C GLU A 48 -8.79 11.63 4.31
N ALA A 49 -10.01 11.63 3.78
CA ALA A 49 -11.20 11.23 4.54
C ALA A 49 -11.10 9.77 5.03
N GLN A 50 -10.60 8.86 4.20
CA GLN A 50 -10.34 7.47 4.61
C GLN A 50 -9.26 7.36 5.68
N ALA A 51 -8.20 8.17 5.59
CA ALA A 51 -7.16 8.21 6.61
C ALA A 51 -7.70 8.69 7.96
N GLU A 52 -8.57 9.69 7.97
CA GLU A 52 -9.18 10.20 9.21
C GLU A 52 -10.13 9.18 9.85
N ILE A 53 -10.91 8.44 9.05
CA ILE A 53 -11.72 7.32 9.55
C ILE A 53 -10.81 6.24 10.18
N ASN A 54 -9.72 5.89 9.50
CA ASN A 54 -8.76 4.89 10.01
C ASN A 54 -7.97 5.37 11.25
N ARG A 55 -7.91 6.68 11.51
CA ARG A 55 -7.23 7.24 12.68
C ARG A 55 -7.95 6.91 13.98
N THR A 56 -9.27 6.73 13.94
CA THR A 56 -10.09 6.47 15.13
C THR A 56 -10.56 5.02 15.12
N THR A 57 -9.69 4.10 15.50
CA THR A 57 -10.09 2.71 15.76
C THR A 57 -10.95 2.68 17.01
N ILE A 58 -12.25 2.39 16.84
CA ILE A 58 -13.16 2.13 17.96
C ILE A 58 -12.77 0.77 18.54
N VAL A 59 -12.01 0.78 19.64
CA VAL A 59 -11.74 -0.43 20.43
C VAL A 59 -12.92 -0.63 21.38
N PRO A 60 -13.79 -1.64 21.18
CA PRO A 60 -14.85 -1.91 22.13
C PRO A 60 -14.25 -2.37 23.46
N LEU A 61 -14.48 -1.62 24.52
CA LEU A 61 -14.21 -2.07 25.88
C LEU A 61 -15.31 -3.06 26.28
N VAL A 62 -14.97 -4.34 26.41
CA VAL A 62 -15.91 -5.35 26.91
C VAL A 62 -16.29 -4.99 28.35
N PRO A 63 -17.58 -4.84 28.67
CA PRO A 63 -18.00 -4.58 30.04
C PRO A 63 -17.68 -5.81 30.91
N THR A 64 -17.11 -5.59 32.09
CA THR A 64 -16.92 -6.66 33.09
C THR A 64 -18.29 -7.15 33.57
N ARG A 65 -18.51 -8.48 33.60
CA ARG A 65 -19.75 -9.02 34.21
C ARG A 65 -19.73 -8.79 35.72
N GLY A 66 -20.90 -8.59 36.31
CA GLY A 66 -21.06 -8.46 37.76
C GLY A 66 -20.58 -9.71 38.51
N LEU A 67 -20.09 -9.51 39.73
CA LEU A 67 -19.70 -10.60 40.64
C LEU A 67 -20.93 -11.36 41.13
N ILE A 68 -20.92 -12.68 41.01
CA ILE A 68 -21.96 -13.53 41.62
C ILE A 68 -21.47 -13.92 43.01
N LEU A 69 -22.21 -13.51 44.03
CA LEU A 69 -21.91 -13.71 45.45
C LEU A 69 -22.89 -14.73 46.04
N ASP A 70 -22.42 -15.59 46.95
CA ASP A 70 -23.31 -16.36 47.83
C ASP A 70 -23.95 -15.41 48.88
N ARG A 71 -24.98 -15.87 49.58
CA ARG A 71 -25.68 -15.15 50.67
C ARG A 71 -24.77 -14.64 51.80
N ASN A 72 -23.57 -15.22 51.92
CA ASN A 72 -22.54 -14.85 52.89
C ASN A 72 -21.49 -13.87 52.34
N GLY A 73 -21.70 -13.33 51.12
CA GLY A 73 -20.78 -12.38 50.48
C GLY A 73 -19.53 -13.02 49.85
N ILE A 74 -19.49 -14.34 49.74
CA ILE A 74 -18.35 -15.08 49.17
C ILE A 74 -18.50 -15.12 47.63
N PRO A 75 -17.51 -14.67 46.84
CA PRO A 75 -17.60 -14.70 45.39
C PRO A 75 -17.54 -16.13 44.85
N LEU A 76 -18.54 -16.51 44.06
CA LEU A 76 -18.64 -17.83 43.40
C LEU A 76 -18.16 -17.78 41.95
N ALA A 77 -18.28 -16.63 41.28
CA ALA A 77 -17.77 -16.41 39.92
C ALA A 77 -17.17 -15.01 39.80
N THR A 78 -15.94 -14.93 39.27
CA THR A 78 -15.19 -13.69 39.05
C THR A 78 -14.76 -13.60 37.58
N ASN A 79 -14.59 -12.38 37.04
CA ASN A 79 -13.96 -12.19 35.73
C ASN A 79 -12.45 -12.07 35.91
N TYR A 80 -11.69 -12.72 35.04
CA TYR A 80 -10.26 -12.52 34.89
C TYR A 80 -9.95 -12.21 33.42
N SER A 81 -8.98 -11.34 33.16
CA SER A 81 -8.57 -11.00 31.79
C SER A 81 -7.67 -12.10 31.26
N ALA A 82 -8.18 -12.91 30.33
CA ALA A 82 -7.39 -13.90 29.61
C ALA A 82 -6.82 -13.26 28.33
N TYR A 83 -5.51 -13.07 28.26
CA TYR A 83 -4.82 -12.68 27.04
C TYR A 83 -4.44 -13.95 26.27
N THR A 84 -5.15 -14.25 25.18
CA THR A 84 -4.72 -15.23 24.19
C THR A 84 -3.82 -14.55 23.17
N LEU A 85 -2.56 -14.98 23.10
CA LEU A 85 -1.64 -14.65 22.01
C LEU A 85 -2.01 -15.55 20.82
N GLU A 86 -2.53 -14.96 19.74
CA GLU A 86 -2.57 -15.59 18.41
C GLU A 86 -1.32 -15.23 17.60
#